data_AF-A0A183JHD5-F1
#
_entry.id   AF-A0A183JHD5-F1
#
_cell.length_a   1.000
_cell.length_b   1.000
_cell.length_c   1.000
_cell.angle_alpha   90.00
_cell.angle_beta   90.00
_cell.angle_gamma   90.00
#
_symmetry.space_group_name_H-M   'P 1'
#
loop_
_entity.id
_entity.type
_entity.pdbx_description
1 polymer ?
#
loop_
_entity_poly.entity_id
_entity_poly.type
_entity_poly.pdbx_seq_one_letter_code
_entity_poly.pdbx_strand_id
1 'polypeptide(L)'
;MKPAMEKLDIHSTPEAFEDYLKRFEIWSMTKEDDEDVNIVAHFLTFIGREAYSLLKTLAYPEKPISLPYATLKELLLSHIKCTSFECRERAKFHKMIRQNDQKARVISVPNFMCN
;
A
#
# COMPACT_ATOMS: atom_id res chain seq x y z
N MET A 1 -1.44 26.35 -4.24
CA MET A 1 -1.96 25.88 -2.94
C MET A 1 -0.99 24.84 -2.39
N LYS A 2 -0.42 25.03 -1.20
CA LYS A 2 0.39 23.97 -0.57
C LYS A 2 -0.55 22.80 -0.23
N PRO A 3 -0.18 21.54 -0.50
CA PRO A 3 -1.02 20.43 -0.11
C PRO A 3 -1.09 20.39 1.42
N ALA A 4 -2.29 20.19 1.96
CA ALA A 4 -2.50 20.12 3.41
C ALA A 4 -1.82 18.88 4.04
N MET A 5 -1.49 17.89 3.22
CA MET A 5 -0.81 16.65 3.59
C MET A 5 0.25 16.28 2.55
N GLU A 6 1.26 15.53 2.97
CA GLU A 6 2.21 14.89 2.05
C GLU A 6 1.49 13.84 1.18
N LYS A 7 2.08 13.47 0.04
CA LYS A 7 1.56 12.36 -0.77
C LYS A 7 1.97 11.03 -0.15
N LEU A 8 1.19 9.99 -0.40
CA LEU A 8 1.56 8.66 0.04
C LEU A 8 2.73 8.12 -0.78
N ASP A 9 3.76 7.64 -0.09
CA ASP A 9 4.85 6.85 -0.68
C ASP A 9 4.53 5.35 -0.55
N ILE A 10 4.38 4.67 -1.67
CA ILE A 10 4.05 3.23 -1.72
C ILE A 10 5.25 2.32 -1.42
N HIS A 11 6.47 2.87 -1.40
CA HIS A 11 7.70 2.14 -1.10
C HIS A 11 8.09 2.22 0.39
N SER A 12 7.31 2.98 1.17
CA SER A 12 7.48 3.10 2.61
C SER A 12 7.11 1.81 3.35
N THR A 13 7.50 1.74 4.62
CA THR A 13 7.16 0.58 5.47
C THR A 13 5.65 0.56 5.79
N PRO A 14 5.07 -0.61 6.14
CA PRO A 14 3.68 -0.70 6.56
C PRO A 14 3.33 0.27 7.70
N GLU A 15 4.24 0.51 8.64
CA GLU A 15 4.05 1.41 9.77
C GLU A 15 3.93 2.87 9.31
N ALA A 16 4.76 3.29 8.35
CA ALA A 16 4.69 4.64 7.77
C ALA A 16 3.38 4.87 7.00
N PHE A 17 2.87 3.83 6.33
CA PHE A 17 1.56 3.87 5.69
C PHE A 17 0.42 3.98 6.72
N GLU A 18 0.47 3.22 7.82
CA GLU A 18 -0.53 3.31 8.90
C GLU A 18 -0.51 4.71 9.58
N ASP A 19 0.67 5.29 9.77
CA ASP A 19 0.82 6.67 10.26
C ASP A 19 0.26 7.71 9.29
N TYR A 20 0.46 7.52 7.99
CA TYR A 20 -0.17 8.35 6.95
C TYR A 20 -1.69 8.31 7.05
N LEU A 21 -2.29 7.11 7.18
CA LEU A 21 -3.73 6.94 7.29
C LEU A 21 -4.30 7.64 8.52
N LYS A 22 -3.65 7.53 9.68
CA LYS A 22 -4.07 8.24 10.90
C LYS A 22 -4.09 9.76 10.70
N ARG A 23 -3.06 10.31 10.04
CA ARG A 23 -3.01 11.75 9.71
C ARG A 23 -4.11 12.16 8.74
N PHE A 24 -4.44 11.30 7.76
CA PHE A 24 -5.55 11.52 6.83
C PHE A 24 -6.89 11.54 7.57
N GLU A 25 -7.11 10.60 8.47
CA GLU A 25 -8.35 10.52 9.26
C GLU A 25 -8.51 11.76 10.14
N ILE A 26 -7.47 12.17 10.87
CA ILE A 26 -7.47 13.41 11.66
C ILE A 26 -7.76 14.62 10.75
N TRP A 27 -7.10 14.71 9.60
CA TRP A 27 -7.34 15.80 8.64
C TRP A 27 -8.79 15.80 8.14
N SER A 28 -9.35 14.62 7.85
CA SER A 28 -10.72 14.49 7.34
C SER A 28 -11.77 14.90 8.38
N MET A 29 -11.54 14.61 9.67
CA MET A 29 -12.43 15.03 10.76
C MET A 29 -12.44 16.56 10.93
N THR A 30 -11.34 17.26 10.63
CA THR A 30 -11.29 18.73 10.69
C THR A 30 -11.99 19.43 9.52
N LYS A 31 -12.61 18.67 8.60
CA LYS A 31 -13.31 19.16 7.42
C LYS A 31 -14.82 18.94 7.46
N GLU A 32 -15.37 18.57 8.62
CA GLU A 32 -16.79 18.25 8.88
C GLU A 32 -17.80 19.40 8.63
N ASP A 33 -17.40 20.57 8.12
CA ASP A 33 -18.32 21.69 7.85
C ASP A 33 -19.11 21.54 6.54
N ASP A 34 -18.77 20.58 5.67
CA ASP A 34 -19.54 20.29 4.44
C ASP A 34 -20.06 18.84 4.48
N GLU A 35 -21.37 18.72 4.67
CA GLU A 35 -22.13 17.51 4.36
C GLU A 35 -21.68 16.95 3.00
N ASP A 36 -21.44 15.65 2.94
CA ASP A 36 -21.28 14.86 1.72
C ASP A 36 -19.98 14.99 0.91
N VAL A 37 -18.90 15.56 1.46
CA VAL A 37 -17.60 15.41 0.79
C VAL A 37 -17.09 13.98 0.99
N ASN A 38 -17.33 13.16 -0.03
CA ASN A 38 -16.97 11.75 -0.09
C ASN A 38 -15.50 11.54 0.35
N ILE A 39 -15.31 10.98 1.55
CA ILE A 39 -13.99 10.62 2.12
C ILE A 39 -13.13 9.83 1.12
N VAL A 40 -13.76 9.03 0.25
CA VAL A 40 -13.10 8.32 -0.84
C VAL A 40 -12.50 9.30 -1.85
N ALA A 41 -13.24 10.32 -2.28
CA ALA A 41 -12.74 11.31 -3.23
C ALA A 41 -11.56 12.12 -2.66
N HIS A 42 -11.63 12.49 -1.38
CA HIS A 42 -10.51 13.09 -0.68
C HIS A 42 -9.31 12.15 -0.64
N PHE A 43 -9.51 10.91 -0.20
CA PHE A 43 -8.45 9.92 -0.13
C PHE A 43 -7.75 9.74 -1.48
N LEU A 44 -8.51 9.51 -2.55
CA LEU A 44 -7.98 9.35 -3.92
C LEU A 44 -7.21 10.58 -4.42
N THR A 45 -7.54 11.78 -3.93
CA THR A 45 -6.83 13.02 -4.27
C THR A 45 -5.50 13.14 -3.51
N PHE A 46 -5.46 12.72 -2.25
CA PHE A 46 -4.29 12.87 -1.37
C PHE A 46 -3.23 11.77 -1.52
N ILE A 47 -3.61 10.54 -1.87
CA ILE A 47 -2.66 9.43 -2.01
C ILE A 47 -1.62 9.64 -3.12
N GLY A 48 -1.89 10.54 -4.08
CA GLY A 48 -0.98 10.84 -5.19
C GLY A 48 -1.06 9.84 -6.35
N ARG A 49 -0.29 10.12 -7.42
CA ARG A 49 -0.42 9.45 -8.73
C ARG A 49 -0.05 7.96 -8.68
N GLU A 50 1.06 7.64 -8.02
CA GLU A 50 1.59 6.27 -8.00
C GLU A 50 0.68 5.34 -7.21
N ALA A 51 0.31 5.74 -5.99
CA ALA A 51 -0.67 5.01 -5.18
C ALA A 51 -2.03 4.87 -5.87
N TYR A 52 -2.52 5.93 -6.55
CA TYR A 52 -3.76 5.84 -7.33
C TYR A 52 -3.65 4.86 -8.50
N SER A 53 -2.51 4.82 -9.19
CA SER A 53 -2.28 3.89 -10.31
C SER A 53 -2.21 2.45 -9.83
N LEU A 54 -1.54 2.20 -8.70
CA LEU A 54 -1.54 0.90 -8.03
C LEU A 54 -2.96 0.50 -7.62
N LEU A 55 -3.69 1.39 -6.97
CA LEU A 55 -5.07 1.15 -6.52
C LEU A 55 -6.01 0.84 -7.68
N LYS A 56 -5.82 1.48 -8.84
CA LYS A 56 -6.57 1.16 -10.06
C LYS A 56 -6.31 -0.26 -10.56
N THR A 57 -5.08 -0.75 -10.42
CA THR A 57 -4.73 -2.14 -10.75
C THR A 57 -5.32 -3.12 -9.75
N LEU A 58 -5.22 -2.82 -8.44
CA LEU A 58 -5.72 -3.67 -7.36
C LEU A 58 -7.26 -3.72 -7.29
N ALA A 59 -7.94 -2.63 -7.65
CA ALA A 59 -9.39 -2.53 -7.63
C ALA A 59 -10.07 -3.15 -8.87
N TYR A 60 -9.31 -3.58 -9.89
CA TYR A 60 -9.88 -4.11 -11.12
C TYR A 60 -10.73 -5.36 -10.86
N PRO A 61 -11.95 -5.48 -11.43
CA PRO A 61 -12.55 -4.68 -12.51
C PRO A 61 -13.32 -3.42 -12.07
N GLU A 62 -13.43 -3.17 -10.77
CA GLU A 62 -14.14 -2.03 -10.22
C GLU A 62 -13.32 -0.72 -10.31
N LYS A 63 -13.98 0.41 -10.09
CA LYS A 63 -13.30 1.71 -10.05
C LYS A 63 -12.94 2.06 -8.60
N PRO A 64 -11.76 2.63 -8.32
CA PRO A 64 -11.41 3.01 -6.95
C PRO A 64 -12.44 3.92 -6.27
N ILE A 65 -13.16 4.76 -7.02
CA ILE A 65 -14.20 5.65 -6.48
C ILE A 65 -15.50 4.94 -6.08
N SER A 66 -15.77 3.74 -6.61
CA SER A 66 -16.95 2.95 -6.26
C SER A 66 -16.74 2.07 -5.04
N LEU A 67 -15.48 1.88 -4.62
CA LEU A 67 -15.13 1.06 -3.49
C LEU A 67 -15.24 1.84 -2.16
N PRO A 68 -15.69 1.18 -1.07
CA PRO A 68 -15.64 1.77 0.25
C PRO A 68 -14.21 2.13 0.67
N TYR A 69 -14.07 3.21 1.45
CA TYR A 69 -12.77 3.65 1.98
C TYR A 69 -12.02 2.54 2.74
N ALA A 70 -12.74 1.70 3.51
CA ALA A 70 -12.15 0.56 4.22
C ALA A 70 -11.46 -0.41 3.25
N THR A 71 -12.12 -0.76 2.15
CA THR A 71 -11.57 -1.66 1.12
C THR A 71 -10.33 -1.05 0.46
N LEU A 72 -10.35 0.25 0.14
CA LEU A 72 -9.20 0.93 -0.47
C LEU A 72 -7.97 0.93 0.46
N LYS A 73 -8.17 1.15 1.75
CA LYS A 73 -7.11 1.07 2.76
C LYS A 73 -6.52 -0.32 2.84
N GLU A 74 -7.36 -1.34 2.90
CA GLU A 74 -6.92 -2.74 2.99
C GLU A 74 -6.13 -3.17 1.75
N LEU A 75 -6.58 -2.80 0.55
CA LEU A 75 -5.87 -3.11 -0.71
C LEU A 75 -4.45 -2.52 -0.73
N LEU A 76 -4.28 -1.26 -0.32
CA LEU A 76 -2.94 -0.65 -0.27
C LEU A 76 -2.08 -1.25 0.83
N LEU A 77 -2.65 -1.49 2.02
CA LEU A 77 -1.94 -2.07 3.15
C LEU A 77 -1.46 -3.50 2.88
N SER A 78 -2.31 -4.32 2.24
CA SER A 78 -1.97 -5.70 1.87
C SER A 78 -0.82 -5.74 0.87
N HIS A 79 -0.83 -4.85 -0.13
CA HIS A 79 0.24 -4.76 -1.13
C HIS A 79 1.58 -4.34 -0.51
N ILE A 80 1.58 -3.34 0.37
CA ILE A 80 2.80 -2.87 1.05
C ILE A 80 3.34 -3.95 2.00
N LYS A 81 2.47 -4.63 2.76
CA LYS A 81 2.85 -5.76 3.62
C LYS A 81 3.41 -6.92 2.81
N CYS A 82 2.80 -7.25 1.68
CA CYS A 82 3.31 -8.28 0.78
C CYS A 82 4.70 -7.91 0.23
N THR A 83 4.85 -6.71 -0.31
CA THR A 83 6.09 -6.25 -0.93
C THR A 83 7.24 -6.24 0.08
N SER A 84 6.98 -5.78 1.31
CA SER A 84 7.99 -5.82 2.38
C SER A 84 8.37 -7.25 2.78
N PHE A 85 7.42 -8.18 2.82
CA PHE A 85 7.67 -9.60 3.05
C PHE A 85 8.50 -10.23 1.93
N GLU A 86 8.11 -10.05 0.66
CA GLU A 86 8.86 -10.56 -0.49
C GLU A 86 10.29 -10.01 -0.54
N CYS A 87 10.48 -8.72 -0.29
CA CYS A 87 11.81 -8.10 -0.20
C CYS A 87 12.66 -8.75 0.89
N ARG A 88 12.08 -9.02 2.07
CA ARG A 88 12.77 -9.68 3.18
C ARG A 88 13.18 -11.11 2.82
N GLU A 89 12.28 -11.89 2.22
CA GLU A 89 12.57 -13.26 1.79
C GLU A 89 13.60 -13.29 0.67
N ARG A 90 13.48 -12.39 -0.31
CA ARG A 90 14.46 -12.22 -1.38
C ARG A 90 15.84 -11.88 -0.81
N ALA A 91 15.94 -10.97 0.16
CA ALA A 91 17.20 -10.62 0.80
C ALA A 91 17.82 -11.82 1.54
N LYS A 92 17.01 -12.62 2.26
CA LYS A 92 17.46 -13.87 2.89
C LYS A 92 18.01 -14.86 1.86
N PHE A 93 17.30 -15.06 0.75
CA PHE A 93 17.72 -15.96 -0.31
C PHE A 93 19.03 -15.50 -0.97
N HIS A 94 19.19 -14.20 -1.25
CA HIS A 94 20.44 -13.66 -1.79
C HIS A 94 21.61 -13.82 -0.80
N LYS A 95 21.37 -13.65 0.50
CA LYS A 95 22.37 -13.93 1.54
C LYS A 95 22.77 -15.41 1.56
N MET A 96 21.80 -16.32 1.45
CA MET A 96 22.06 -17.77 1.37
C MET A 96 22.88 -18.13 0.13
N ILE A 97 22.58 -17.59 -1.05
CA ILE A 97 23.36 -17.84 -2.27
C ILE A 97 24.81 -17.35 -2.12
N ARG A 98 25.03 -16.15 -1.58
CA ARG A 98 26.38 -15.61 -1.36
C ARG A 98 27.22 -16.42 -0.38
N GLN A 99 26.58 -17.14 0.54
CA GLN A 99 27.27 -17.99 1.52
C GLN A 99 27.49 -19.42 1.02
N ASN A 100 26.90 -19.80 -0.11
CA ASN A 100 26.78 -21.19 -0.52
C ASN A 100 27.43 -21.43 -1.90
N ASP A 101 28.76 -21.55 -1.91
CA ASP A 101 29.50 -22.30 -2.95
C ASP A 101 29.27 -23.83 -2.84
N GLN A 102 28.42 -24.29 -1.91
CA GLN A 102 28.00 -25.70 -1.78
C GLN A 102 26.71 -25.97 -2.56
N LYS A 103 26.64 -27.10 -3.29
CA LYS A 103 25.56 -27.47 -4.23
C LYS A 103 24.13 -27.14 -3.76
N ALA A 104 23.38 -26.45 -4.62
CA ALA A 104 22.00 -26.02 -4.40
C ALA A 104 21.03 -27.20 -4.22
N ARG A 105 20.27 -27.21 -3.12
CA ARG A 105 19.00 -27.94 -3.06
C ARG A 105 17.87 -26.97 -3.39
N VAL A 106 17.06 -27.34 -4.37
CA VAL A 106 15.84 -26.61 -4.73
C VAL A 106 14.88 -26.71 -3.55
N ILE A 107 14.62 -25.59 -2.89
CA ILE A 107 13.55 -25.47 -1.92
C ILE A 107 12.32 -25.01 -2.70
N SER A 108 11.30 -25.87 -2.79
CA SER A 108 9.99 -25.50 -3.30
C SER A 108 9.36 -24.50 -2.32
N VAL A 109 9.34 -23.22 -2.68
CA VAL A 109 8.62 -22.21 -1.91
C VAL A 109 7.14 -22.33 -2.24
N PRO A 110 6.21 -22.38 -1.27
CA PRO A 110 4.79 -22.30 -1.57
C PRO A 110 4.49 -20.94 -2.20
N ASN A 111 3.70 -20.91 -3.27
CA ASN A 111 3.20 -19.68 -3.87
C ASN A 111 2.40 -18.88 -2.82
N PHE A 112 3.02 -17.86 -2.23
CA PHE A 112 2.29 -16.77 -1.61
C PHE A 112 1.90 -15.82 -2.73
N MET A 113 0.79 -16.13 -3.40
CA MET A 113 0.14 -15.17 -4.29
C MET A 113 -0.43 -14.07 -3.42
N CYS A 114 0.23 -12.92 -3.43
CA CYS A 114 -0.42 -11.67 -3.06
C CYS A 114 -1.30 -11.29 -4.24
N ASN A 115 -2.59 -11.57 -4.10
CA ASN A 115 -3.64 -11.08 -5.00
C ASN A 115 -3.76 -9.55 -4.89
#